data_AF-A0A7W0XTZ2-F1
#
_entry.id   AF-A0A7W0XTZ2-F1
#
_cell.length_a   1.000
_cell.length_b   1.000
_cell.length_c   1.000
_cell.angle_alpha   90.00
_cell.angle_beta   90.00
_cell.angle_gamma   90.00
#
_symmetry.space_group_name_H-M   'P 1'
#
loop_
_entity.id
_entity.type
_entity.pdbx_description
1 polymer ?
#
loop_
_entity_poly.entity_id
_entity_poly.type
_entity_poly.pdbx_seq_one_letter_code
_entity_poly.pdbx_strand_id
1 'polypeptide(L)' 'SPAALALAAQLEDGTATAWRYLLGATDDAELRGTALTALTDSAVRAVRWRLAAGTTPATVAFPGQP' A
#
# COMPACT_ATOMS: atom_id res chain seq x y z
N SER A 1 17.81 2.99 10.30
CA SER A 1 17.36 2.62 11.67
C SER A 1 16.00 1.92 11.56
N PRO A 2 15.59 1.10 12.55
CA PRO A 2 14.27 0.48 12.55
C PRO A 2 13.11 1.49 12.41
N ALA A 3 13.24 2.66 13.05
CA ALA A 3 12.26 3.75 12.93
C ALA A 3 12.13 4.29 11.49
N ALA A 4 13.25 4.42 10.76
CA ALA A 4 13.21 4.87 9.35
C ALA A 4 12.52 3.83 8.44
N LEU A 5 12.74 2.53 8.69
CA LEU A 5 12.07 1.45 7.94
C LEU A 5 10.57 1.40 8.25
N ALA A 6 10.20 1.61 9.51
CA ALA A 6 8.79 1.71 9.91
C ALA A 6 8.11 2.92 9.26
N LEU A 7 8.78 4.08 9.21
CA LEU A 7 8.27 5.25 8.50
C LEU A 7 8.11 4.99 7.00
N ALA A 8 9.07 4.33 6.36
CA ALA A 8 8.96 3.96 4.95
C ALA A 8 7.73 3.06 4.69
N ALA A 9 7.48 2.08 5.56
CA ALA A 9 6.27 1.25 5.45
C ALA A 9 4.98 2.08 5.58
N GLN A 10 4.92 3.04 6.51
CA GLN A 10 3.76 3.91 6.70
C GLN A 10 3.50 4.83 5.49
N LEU A 11 4.55 5.36 4.87
CA LEU A 11 4.42 6.17 3.66
C LEU A 11 3.85 5.36 2.49
N GLU A 12 4.28 4.11 2.35
CA GLU A 12 3.75 3.21 1.32
C GLU A 12 2.28 2.83 1.58
N ASP A 13 1.90 2.58 2.84
CA ASP A 13 0.50 2.32 3.22
C ASP A 13 -0.40 3.55 2.92
N GLY A 14 0.07 4.77 3.20
CA GLY A 14 -0.61 6.01 2.86
C GLY A 14 -0.77 6.19 1.35
N THR A 15 0.29 5.88 0.58
CA THR A 15 0.28 5.92 -0.88
C THR A 15 -0.71 4.91 -1.47
N ALA A 16 -0.73 3.68 -0.96
CA ALA A 16 -1.73 2.66 -1.34
C ALA A 16 -3.16 3.13 -1.07
N THR A 17 -3.39 3.83 0.04
CA THR A 17 -4.71 4.40 0.38
C THR A 17 -5.14 5.46 -0.64
N ALA A 18 -4.23 6.35 -1.06
CA ALA A 18 -4.51 7.35 -2.09
C ALA A 18 -4.87 6.71 -3.45
N TRP A 19 -4.16 5.66 -3.86
CA TRP A 19 -4.49 4.93 -5.09
C TRP A 19 -5.83 4.19 -5.00
N ARG A 20 -6.17 3.62 -3.84
CA ARG A 20 -7.49 3.01 -3.59
C ARG A 20 -8.61 4.03 -3.69
N TYR A 21 -8.40 5.24 -3.19
CA TYR A 21 -9.37 6.32 -3.34
C TYR A 21 -9.60 6.66 -4.82
N LEU A 22 -8.53 6.82 -5.61
CA LEU A 22 -8.65 7.09 -7.05
C LEU A 22 -9.44 5.99 -7.78
N LEU A 23 -9.21 4.72 -7.46
CA LEU A 23 -9.98 3.58 -8.01
C LEU A 23 -11.49 3.69 -7.75
N GLY A 24 -11.90 4.28 -6.62
CA GLY A 24 -13.32 4.49 -6.30
C GLY A 24 -13.89 5.80 -6.84
N ALA A 25 -13.02 6.75 -7.21
CA ALA A 25 -13.40 8.09 -7.65
C ALA A 25 -13.39 8.28 -9.17
N THR A 26 -12.97 7.27 -9.96
CA THR A 26 -12.90 7.34 -11.42
C THR A 26 -13.46 6.11 -12.12
N ASP A 27 -14.15 6.36 -13.23
CA ASP A 27 -14.64 5.36 -14.19
C ASP A 27 -13.74 5.24 -15.43
N ASP A 28 -12.72 6.09 -15.56
CA ASP A 28 -11.75 6.02 -16.65
C ASP A 28 -10.90 4.75 -16.56
N ALA A 29 -10.99 3.89 -17.58
CA ALA A 29 -10.36 2.57 -17.56
C ALA A 29 -8.82 2.63 -17.50
N GLU A 30 -8.20 3.62 -18.13
CA GLU A 30 -6.75 3.79 -18.13
C GLU A 30 -6.27 4.22 -16.75
N LEU A 31 -6.91 5.24 -16.18
CA LEU A 31 -6.61 5.72 -14.82
C LEU A 31 -6.83 4.62 -13.78
N ARG A 32 -7.87 3.80 -13.93
CA ARG A 32 -8.11 2.64 -13.06
C ARG A 32 -6.98 1.61 -13.17
N GLY A 33 -6.48 1.34 -14.37
CA GLY A 33 -5.34 0.45 -14.60
C GLY A 33 -4.08 0.99 -13.90
N THR A 34 -3.75 2.26 -14.09
CA THR A 34 -2.62 2.91 -13.43
C THR A 34 -2.74 2.86 -11.91
N ALA A 35 -3.92 3.20 -11.36
CA ALA A 35 -4.16 3.20 -9.93
C ALA A 35 -4.04 1.81 -9.31
N LEU A 36 -4.51 0.76 -9.99
CA LEU A 36 -4.40 -0.62 -9.50
C LEU A 36 -2.94 -1.08 -9.44
N THR A 37 -2.15 -0.80 -10.47
CA THR A 37 -0.71 -1.11 -10.49
C THR A 37 0.01 -0.38 -9.36
N ALA A 38 -0.20 0.93 -9.25
CA ALA A 38 0.47 1.75 -8.25
C ALA A 38 0.07 1.39 -6.81
N LEU A 39 -1.20 1.02 -6.58
CA LEU A 39 -1.68 0.45 -5.33
C LEU A 39 -0.93 -0.83 -4.97
N THR A 40 -0.83 -1.76 -5.93
CA THR A 40 -0.17 -3.06 -5.74
C THR A 40 1.31 -2.89 -5.42
N ASP A 41 2.00 -2.03 -6.18
CA ASP A 41 3.42 -1.77 -5.98
C ASP A 41 3.70 -1.14 -4.61
N SER A 42 2.85 -0.19 -4.18
CA SER A 42 2.97 0.44 -2.86
C SER A 42 2.77 -0.59 -1.74
N ALA A 43 1.75 -1.45 -1.84
CA ALA A 43 1.53 -2.52 -0.87
C ALA A 43 2.73 -3.49 -0.79
N VAL A 44 3.31 -3.88 -1.92
CA VAL A 44 4.51 -4.74 -1.96
C VAL A 44 5.70 -4.05 -1.30
N ARG A 45 5.95 -2.78 -1.57
CA ARG A 45 7.03 -2.02 -0.92
C ARG A 45 6.81 -1.89 0.58
N ALA A 46 5.59 -1.64 1.04
CA ALA A 46 5.25 -1.60 2.47
C ALA A 46 5.62 -2.92 3.18
N VAL A 47 5.27 -4.07 2.59
CA VAL A 47 5.64 -5.40 3.11
C VAL A 47 7.16 -5.57 3.16
N ARG A 48 7.88 -5.18 2.11
CA ARG A 48 9.35 -5.26 2.08
C ARG A 48 9.99 -4.43 3.20
N TRP A 49 9.48 -3.23 3.47
CA TRP A 49 9.97 -2.40 4.58
C TRP A 49 9.66 -3.01 5.95
N ARG A 50 8.45 -3.57 6.13
CA ARG A 50 8.09 -4.29 7.37
C ARG A 50 9.00 -5.49 7.62
N LEU A 51 9.29 -6.28 6.59
CA LEU A 51 10.24 -7.41 6.68
C LEU A 51 11.65 -6.93 7.06
N ALA A 52 12.15 -5.88 6.41
CA ALA A 52 13.46 -5.30 6.72
C ALA A 52 13.52 -4.73 8.15
N ALA A 53 12.39 -4.25 8.68
CA ALA A 53 12.26 -3.76 10.05
C ALA A 53 12.05 -4.87 11.10
N GLY A 54 11.90 -6.14 10.69
CA GLY A 54 11.56 -7.24 11.58
C GLY A 54 10.12 -7.20 12.13
N THR A 55 9.21 -6.49 11.46
CA THR A 55 7.81 -6.33 11.89
C THR A 55 7.01 -7.60 11.64
N THR A 56 6.23 -8.04 12.65
CA THR A 56 5.32 -9.20 12.54
C THR A 56 3.92 -8.82 13.08
N PRO A 57 2.83 -8.99 12.32
CA PRO A 57 2.80 -9.47 10.92
C PRO A 57 3.34 -8.42 9.93
N ALA A 58 3.99 -8.89 8.86
CA ALA A 58 4.50 -8.02 7.79
C ALA A 58 3.42 -7.59 6.78
N THR A 59 2.25 -8.24 6.84
CA THR A 59 1.07 -7.93 6.04
C THR A 59 -0.04 -7.38 6.94
N VAL A 60 -0.80 -6.44 6.38
CA VAL A 60 -2.09 -6.02 6.93
C VAL A 60 -3.18 -6.79 6.19
N ALA A 61 -4.19 -7.25 6.93
CA ALA A 61 -5.35 -7.86 6.30
C ALA A 61 -6.01 -6.83 5.37
N PHE A 62 -6.38 -7.26 4.17
CA PHE A 62 -7.15 -6.41 3.28
C PHE A 62 -8.49 -6.10 3.95
N PRO A 63 -8.91 -4.83 4.06
CA PRO A 63 -10.21 -4.52 4.62
C PRO A 63 -11.30 -5.04 3.68
N GLY A 64 -12.06 -6.01 4.17
CA GLY A 64 -13.32 -6.50 3.62
C GLY A 64 -14.37 -6.50 4.72
N GLN A 65 -15.62 -6.19 4.38
CA GLN A 65 -16.73 -6.57 5.24
C GLN A 65 -17.07 -8.05 4.98
N PRO A 66 -17.53 -8.80 6.00
CA PRO A 66 -18.10 -10.14 5.80
C PRO A 66 -19.27 -10.12 4.80
#